data_AF-A0ABD3Y0Y9-F1
#
_entry.id   AF-A0ABD3Y0Y9-F1
#
_cell.length_a   1.000
_cell.length_b   1.000
_cell.length_c   1.000
_cell.angle_alpha   90.00
_cell.angle_beta   90.00
_cell.angle_gamma   90.00
#
_symmetry.space_group_name_H-M   'P 1'
#
loop_
_entity.id
_entity.type
_entity.pdbx_description
1 polymer ?
#
loop_
_entity_poly.entity_id
_entity_poly.type
_entity_poly.pdbx_seq_one_letter_code
_entity_poly.pdbx_strand_id
1 'polypeptide(L)'
;MSQVPSQIGKRYVLMDHADVDEKENPRQQRNDYYVKIAVLLDSGVWDLYASTIHTEDPARKDNQVRRKLREAYSHIFNGVNLRYKSIDDPSISITLILQHFTFFQ
;
A
#
# COMPACT_ATOMS: atom_id res chain seq x y z
N MET A 1 50.63 32.99 -31.95
CA MET A 1 51.02 31.57 -32.18
C MET A 1 50.11 30.69 -31.32
N SER A 2 49.56 29.65 -31.92
CA SER A 2 48.56 28.72 -31.34
C SER A 2 49.26 27.50 -30.73
N GLN A 3 48.78 26.97 -29.59
CA GLN A 3 48.48 25.55 -29.34
C GLN A 3 48.20 25.23 -27.84
N VAL A 4 46.93 24.91 -27.56
CA VAL A 4 46.33 23.71 -26.90
C VAL A 4 47.05 23.04 -25.69
N PRO A 5 46.31 22.58 -24.65
CA PRO A 5 46.85 22.19 -23.34
C PRO A 5 47.29 20.72 -23.27
N SER A 6 48.19 20.39 -22.33
CA SER A 6 48.37 19.02 -21.85
C SER A 6 48.11 18.94 -20.34
N GLN A 7 47.17 18.08 -19.96
CA GLN A 7 47.09 17.57 -18.60
C GLN A 7 48.15 16.47 -18.45
N ILE A 8 48.81 16.43 -17.29
CA ILE A 8 48.80 15.32 -16.32
C ILE A 8 50.01 15.50 -15.40
N GLY A 9 49.74 15.68 -14.10
CA GLY A 9 50.58 15.02 -13.07
C GLY A 9 51.23 15.87 -11.99
N LYS A 10 50.46 16.08 -10.89
CA LYS A 10 50.88 16.04 -9.47
C LYS A 10 51.64 17.26 -8.90
N ARG A 11 51.00 17.99 -7.98
CA ARG A 11 51.28 17.89 -6.51
C ARG A 11 50.42 18.84 -5.65
N TYR A 12 49.86 18.22 -4.61
CA TYR A 12 49.52 18.66 -3.25
C TYR A 12 48.46 19.75 -2.96
N VAL A 13 47.55 19.28 -2.11
CA VAL A 13 46.43 19.89 -1.38
C VAL A 13 46.87 21.07 -0.50
N LEU A 14 46.05 22.11 -0.43
CA LEU A 14 45.65 22.74 0.83
C LEU A 14 44.14 23.01 0.74
N MET A 15 43.40 22.38 1.65
CA MET A 15 41.97 22.55 1.86
C MET A 15 41.72 23.99 2.32
N ASP A 16 40.98 24.76 1.53
CA ASP A 16 40.20 25.84 2.12
C ASP A 16 38.94 25.20 2.69
N HIS A 17 38.80 25.32 4.01
CA HIS A 17 37.59 25.05 4.77
C HIS A 17 36.47 25.94 4.23
N ALA A 18 35.82 25.51 3.15
CA ALA A 18 34.43 25.86 2.91
C ALA A 18 33.62 24.87 3.74
N ASP A 19 33.18 25.34 4.90
CA ASP A 19 32.15 24.73 5.73
C ASP A 19 30.91 24.49 4.86
N VAL A 20 30.89 23.36 4.15
CA VAL A 20 29.65 22.77 3.67
C VAL A 20 29.03 22.19 4.92
N ASP A 21 28.26 23.05 5.58
CA ASP A 21 27.27 22.68 6.56
C ASP A 21 26.33 21.69 5.84
N GLU A 22 26.71 20.41 5.84
CA GLU A 22 25.83 19.28 5.59
C GLU A 22 24.80 19.33 6.70
N LYS A 23 23.84 20.26 6.56
CA LYS A 23 22.59 20.21 7.28
C LYS A 23 21.99 18.88 6.89
N GLU A 24 22.17 17.91 7.79
CA GLU A 24 21.50 16.64 7.79
C GLU A 24 20.08 16.91 7.32
N ASN A 25 19.75 16.44 6.12
CA ASN A 25 18.38 16.39 5.68
C ASN A 25 17.68 15.55 6.74
N PRO A 26 16.83 16.13 7.62
CA PRO A 26 16.26 15.38 8.71
C PRO A 26 15.47 14.28 8.02
N ARG A 27 15.95 13.04 8.11
CA ARG A 27 15.32 11.88 7.49
C ARG A 27 13.86 11.98 7.90
N GLN A 28 12.99 12.38 6.97
CA GLN A 28 11.57 12.52 7.25
C GLN A 28 11.14 11.15 7.74
N GLN A 29 10.90 11.06 9.04
CA GLN A 29 10.61 9.80 9.69
C GLN A 29 9.21 9.42 9.22
N ARG A 30 9.16 8.58 8.19
CA ARG A 30 7.91 8.14 7.59
C ARG A 30 7.22 7.22 8.60
N ASN A 31 6.06 7.65 9.09
CA ASN A 31 5.27 6.88 10.02
C ASN A 31 4.40 5.88 9.26
N ASP A 32 4.64 4.59 9.48
CA ASP A 32 3.86 3.49 8.91
C ASP A 32 2.67 3.13 9.81
N TYR A 33 1.46 3.25 9.29
CA TYR A 33 0.21 2.92 9.95
C TYR A 33 -0.42 1.68 9.30
N TYR A 34 -0.76 0.70 10.13
CA TYR A 34 -1.47 -0.51 9.71
C TYR A 34 -2.89 -0.49 10.28
N VAL A 35 -3.88 -0.35 9.40
CA VAL A 35 -5.29 -0.28 9.79
C VAL A 35 -5.94 -1.62 9.53
N LYS A 36 -6.40 -2.29 10.59
CA LYS A 36 -7.14 -3.55 10.47
C LYS A 36 -8.61 -3.26 10.20
N ILE A 37 -9.15 -3.88 9.15
CA ILE A 37 -10.53 -3.72 8.72
C ILE A 37 -11.27 -5.04 8.91
N ALA A 38 -12.42 -4.96 9.59
CA ALA A 38 -13.40 -6.04 9.65
C ALA A 38 -14.59 -5.64 8.77
N VAL A 39 -15.07 -6.58 7.94
CA VAL A 39 -16.23 -6.34 7.08
C VAL A 39 -17.43 -7.06 7.70
N LEU A 40 -18.48 -6.29 7.97
CA LEU A 40 -19.77 -6.83 8.39
C LEU A 40 -20.69 -6.88 7.18
N LEU A 41 -21.33 -8.03 6.98
CA LEU A 41 -22.24 -8.31 5.88
C LEU A 41 -23.65 -8.46 6.43
N ASP A 42 -24.58 -7.70 5.84
CA ASP A 42 -26.01 -7.82 6.12
C ASP A 42 -26.62 -9.03 5.40
N SER A 43 -27.83 -9.40 5.83
CA SER A 43 -28.57 -10.54 5.27
C SER A 43 -28.99 -10.31 3.82
N GLY A 44 -29.27 -9.07 3.41
CA GLY A 44 -29.64 -8.74 2.03
C GLY A 44 -28.49 -8.99 1.04
N VAL A 45 -27.25 -8.68 1.43
CA VAL A 45 -26.04 -8.99 0.66
C VAL A 45 -25.87 -10.51 0.56
N TRP A 46 -26.11 -11.25 1.64
CA TRP A 46 -26.08 -12.71 1.58
C TRP A 46 -27.11 -13.24 0.57
N ASP A 47 -28.36 -12.81 0.68
CA ASP A 47 -29.46 -13.27 -0.17
C ASP A 47 -29.23 -12.94 -1.64
N LEU A 48 -28.69 -11.74 -1.93
CA LEU A 48 -28.31 -11.35 -3.27
C LEU A 48 -27.33 -12.36 -3.88
N TYR A 49 -26.27 -12.72 -3.15
CA TYR A 49 -25.28 -13.68 -3.67
C TYR A 49 -25.82 -15.11 -3.71
N ALA A 50 -26.61 -15.50 -2.70
CA ALA A 50 -27.26 -16.80 -2.61
C ALA A 50 -28.25 -17.04 -3.75
N SER A 51 -28.92 -16.00 -4.26
CA SER A 51 -29.83 -16.10 -5.40
C SER A 51 -29.13 -16.47 -6.72
N THR A 52 -27.84 -16.16 -6.83
CA THR A 52 -27.02 -16.49 -8.03
C THR A 52 -26.46 -17.92 -8.03
N ILE A 53 -26.68 -18.69 -6.96
CA ILE A 53 -26.16 -20.04 -6.80
C ILE A 53 -27.30 -21.04 -6.95
N HIS A 54 -27.29 -21.78 -8.05
CA HIS A 54 -28.26 -22.83 -8.34
C HIS A 54 -27.70 -24.19 -7.89
N THR A 55 -27.90 -24.51 -6.63
CA THR A 55 -27.60 -25.84 -6.07
C THR A 55 -28.60 -26.17 -4.97
N GLU A 56 -29.03 -27.44 -4.91
CA GLU A 56 -29.97 -27.92 -3.90
C GLU A 56 -29.28 -28.26 -2.58
N ASP A 57 -27.95 -28.45 -2.58
CA ASP A 57 -27.16 -28.73 -1.39
C ASP A 57 -26.90 -27.45 -0.58
N PRO A 58 -27.46 -27.31 0.64
CA PRO A 58 -27.32 -26.10 1.45
C PRO A 58 -25.86 -25.83 1.87
N ALA A 59 -25.09 -26.86 2.20
CA ALA A 59 -23.70 -26.71 2.63
C ALA A 59 -22.81 -26.26 1.45
N ARG A 60 -23.09 -26.78 0.26
CA ARG A 60 -22.41 -26.35 -0.97
C ARG A 60 -22.82 -24.93 -1.38
N LYS A 61 -24.08 -24.55 -1.14
CA LYS A 61 -24.56 -23.19 -1.38
C LYS A 61 -23.85 -22.18 -0.48
N ASP A 62 -23.81 -22.43 0.83
CA ASP A 62 -23.15 -21.58 1.82
C ASP A 62 -21.67 -21.34 1.47
N ASN A 63 -20.91 -22.41 1.18
CA ASN A 63 -19.50 -22.29 0.79
C ASN A 63 -19.29 -21.46 -0.49
N GLN A 64 -20.15 -21.64 -1.50
CA GLN A 64 -20.05 -20.88 -2.75
C GLN A 64 -20.37 -19.39 -2.54
N VAL A 65 -21.39 -19.08 -1.73
CA VAL A 65 -21.74 -17.71 -1.37
C VAL A 65 -20.59 -17.05 -0.62
N ARG A 66 -20.04 -17.71 0.41
CA ARG A 66 -18.87 -17.22 1.16
C ARG A 66 -17.66 -16.95 0.27
N ARG A 67 -17.38 -17.85 -0.69
CA ARG A 67 -16.28 -17.67 -1.64
C ARG A 67 -16.50 -16.43 -2.52
N LYS A 68 -17.67 -16.30 -3.15
CA LYS A 68 -18.00 -15.15 -4.00
C LYS A 68 -17.96 -13.83 -3.22
N LEU A 69 -18.48 -13.81 -1.99
CA LEU A 69 -18.43 -12.63 -1.13
C LEU A 69 -16.98 -12.27 -0.78
N ARG A 70 -16.17 -13.26 -0.39
CA ARG A 70 -14.74 -13.02 -0.10
C ARG A 70 -14.02 -12.44 -1.32
N GLU A 71 -14.25 -12.99 -2.51
CA GLU A 71 -13.66 -12.48 -3.76
C GLU A 71 -14.08 -11.03 -4.02
N ALA A 72 -15.40 -10.76 -4.05
CA ALA A 72 -15.93 -9.43 -4.34
C ALA A 72 -15.40 -8.36 -3.38
N TYR A 73 -15.42 -8.64 -2.08
CA TYR A 73 -14.94 -7.67 -1.09
C TYR A 73 -13.42 -7.57 -1.02
N SER A 74 -12.67 -8.62 -1.40
CA SER A 74 -11.21 -8.51 -1.56
C SER A 74 -10.87 -7.53 -2.69
N HIS A 75 -11.64 -7.52 -3.78
CA HIS A 75 -11.45 -6.54 -4.86
C HIS A 75 -11.76 -5.11 -4.41
N ILE A 76 -12.88 -4.90 -3.71
CA ILE A 76 -13.24 -3.59 -3.15
C ILE A 76 -12.13 -3.10 -2.20
N PHE A 77 -11.73 -3.97 -1.28
CA PHE A 77 -10.69 -3.68 -0.30
C PHE A 77 -9.36 -3.30 -0.96
N ASN A 78 -8.93 -4.04 -1.99
CA ASN A 78 -7.71 -3.72 -2.71
C ASN A 78 -7.79 -2.34 -3.37
N GLY A 79 -8.92 -1.99 -3.97
CA GLY A 79 -9.14 -0.65 -4.53
C GLY A 79 -9.03 0.45 -3.48
N VAL A 80 -9.61 0.25 -2.30
CA VAL A 80 -9.50 1.20 -1.19
C VAL A 80 -8.07 1.29 -0.68
N ASN A 81 -7.39 0.16 -0.47
CA ASN A 81 -6.00 0.12 0.00
C ASN A 81 -5.05 0.85 -0.96
N LEU A 82 -5.25 0.69 -2.28
CA LEU A 82 -4.46 1.43 -3.28
C LEU A 82 -4.64 2.94 -3.16
N ARG A 83 -5.85 3.43 -2.87
CA ARG A 83 -6.08 4.86 -2.63
C ARG A 83 -5.36 5.40 -1.39
N TYR A 84 -5.32 4.63 -0.31
CA TYR A 84 -4.58 5.03 0.89
C TYR A 84 -3.07 5.02 0.67
N LYS A 85 -2.57 4.07 -0.13
CA LYS A 85 -1.15 4.03 -0.52
C LYS A 85 -0.75 5.16 -1.46
N SER A 86 -1.70 5.73 -2.20
CA SER A 86 -1.46 6.87 -3.10
C SER A 86 -1.61 8.24 -2.43
N ILE A 87 -1.79 8.30 -1.11
CA ILE A 87 -1.76 9.57 -0.38
C ILE A 87 -0.32 10.10 -0.45
N ASP A 88 -0.15 11.22 -1.14
CA ASP A 88 1.14 11.87 -1.36
C ASP A 88 1.52 12.73 -0.15
N ASP A 89 1.77 12.05 0.98
CA ASP A 89 2.30 12.64 2.18
C ASP A 89 3.65 11.97 2.50
N PRO A 90 4.77 12.70 2.47
CA PRO A 90 6.09 12.12 2.69
C PRO A 90 6.31 11.63 4.13
N SER A 91 5.46 12.05 5.08
CA SER A 91 5.54 11.70 6.49
C SER A 91 4.60 10.56 6.90
N ILE A 92 3.65 10.18 6.03
CA ILE A 92 2.60 9.20 6.35
C ILE A 92 2.57 8.07 5.32
N SER A 93 2.41 6.85 5.81
CA SER A 93 2.24 5.64 5.01
C SER A 93 1.13 4.80 5.62
N ILE A 94 0.03 4.60 4.89
CA ILE A 94 -1.13 3.85 5.39
C ILE A 94 -1.27 2.56 4.58
N THR A 95 -1.27 1.42 5.29
CA THR A 95 -1.61 0.12 4.73
C THR A 95 -2.85 -0.42 5.43
N LEU A 96 -3.88 -0.72 4.65
CA LEU A 96 -5.05 -1.43 5.16
C LEU A 96 -4.76 -2.93 5.17
N ILE A 97 -5.26 -3.62 6.20
CA ILE A 97 -5.24 -5.08 6.32
C ILE A 97 -6.67 -5.60 6.53
N LEU A 98 -7.17 -6.42 5.60
CA LEU A 98 -8.46 -7.08 5.74
C LEU A 98 -8.33 -8.26 6.70
N GLN A 99 -9.04 -8.22 7.83
CA GLN A 99 -8.85 -9.19 8.91
C GLN A 99 -9.85 -10.35 8.85
N HIS A 100 -11.15 -10.05 8.74
CA HIS A 100 -12.20 -11.07 8.67
C HIS A 100 -13.52 -10.54 8.10
N PHE A 101 -14.40 -11.47 7.73
CA PHE A 101 -15.77 -11.24 7.30
C PHE A 101 -16.72 -11.80 8.36
N THR A 102 -17.59 -10.95 8.89
CA THR A 102 -18.62 -11.33 9.87
C THR A 102 -19.99 -11.16 9.24
N PHE A 103 -20.89 -12.10 9.49
CA PHE A 103 -22.28 -12.06 9.03
C PHE A 103 -23.16 -11.77 10.24
N PHE A 104 -24.11 -10.84 10.09
CA PHE A 104 -25.22 -10.75 11.05
C PHE A 104 -26.14 -11.95 10.82
N GLN A 105 -26.43 -12.69 11.89
CA GLN A 105 -27.49 -13.68 11.94
C GLN A 105 -28.76 -13.08 12.52
#